data_AF-A0A151B8D8-F1
#
_entry.id   AF-A0A151B8D8-F1
#
_cell.length_a   1.000
_cell.length_b   1.000
_cell.length_c   1.000
_cell.angle_alpha   90.00
_cell.angle_beta   90.00
_cell.angle_gamma   90.00
#
_symmetry.space_group_name_H-M   'P 1'
#
loop_
_entity.id
_entity.type
_entity.pdbx_description
1 polymer ?
#
loop_
_entity_poly.entity_id
_entity_poly.type
_entity_poly.pdbx_seq_one_letter_code
_entity_poly.pdbx_strand_id
1 'polypeptide(L)' 'MYQASQHVRHKILSAHLSPDLKIKYGVKSFPVRKGDTVRILRGAYAGVEGKIRKVDLK' A
#
# COMPACT_ATOMS: atom_id res chain seq x y z
N MET A 1 -4.98 -4.07 -18.05
CA MET A 1 -4.05 -3.64 -16.97
C MET A 1 -2.58 -3.75 -17.36
N TYR A 2 -2.16 -4.77 -18.13
CA TYR A 2 -0.75 -4.96 -18.52
C TYR A 2 -0.19 -3.87 -19.47
N GLN A 3 -1.03 -3.12 -20.19
CA GLN A 3 -0.60 -1.97 -21.01
C GLN A 3 -0.68 -0.61 -20.31
N ALA A 4 -1.06 -0.57 -19.02
CA ALA A 4 -1.17 0.71 -18.31
C ALA A 4 0.21 1.34 -18.08
N SER A 5 0.28 2.67 -18.23
CA SER A 5 1.49 3.46 -17.95
C SER A 5 1.85 3.42 -16.45
N GLN A 6 3.12 3.66 -16.12
CA GLN A 6 3.62 3.50 -14.75
C GLN A 6 2.89 4.39 -13.72
N HIS A 7 2.49 5.61 -14.11
CA HIS A 7 1.77 6.52 -13.23
C HIS A 7 0.37 5.99 -12.86
N VAL A 8 -0.29 5.29 -13.79
CA VAL A 8 -1.59 4.65 -13.54
C VAL A 8 -1.41 3.45 -12.63
N ARG A 9 -0.39 2.61 -12.87
CA ARG A 9 -0.09 1.45 -12.02
C ARG A 9 0.22 1.84 -10.58
N HIS A 10 0.96 2.94 -10.39
CA HIS A 10 1.25 3.48 -9.06
C HIS A 10 -0.01 3.94 -8.32
N LYS A 11 -1.00 4.53 -9.01
CA LYS A 11 -2.28 4.90 -8.39
C LYS A 11 -3.13 3.68 -8.04
N ILE A 12 -3.10 2.64 -8.87
CA ILE A 12 -3.84 1.39 -8.62
C ILE A 12 -3.29 0.66 -7.38
N LEU A 13 -1.97 0.64 -7.21
CA LEU A 13 -1.30 -0.02 -6.10
C LEU A 13 -1.35 0.81 -4.81
N SER A 14 -2.55 0.94 -4.24
CA SER A 14 -2.81 1.66 -2.99
C SER A 14 -3.28 0.74 -1.88
N ALA A 15 -2.97 1.12 -0.64
CA ALA A 15 -3.38 0.41 0.56
C ALA A 15 -4.20 1.31 1.48
N HIS A 16 -5.05 0.70 2.31
CA HIS A 16 -5.80 1.42 3.33
C HIS A 16 -4.89 1.85 4.47
N LEU A 17 -5.05 3.08 4.93
CA LEU A 17 -4.35 3.56 6.12
C LEU A 17 -4.91 2.91 7.40
N SER A 18 -4.08 2.87 8.44
CA SER A 18 -4.51 2.49 9.79
C SER A 18 -5.55 3.49 10.32
N PRO A 19 -6.44 3.09 11.24
CA PRO A 19 -7.48 3.97 11.78
C PRO A 19 -6.92 5.28 12.34
N ASP A 20 -5.77 5.24 13.03
CA ASP A 20 -5.14 6.43 13.60
C ASP A 20 -4.66 7.41 12.51
N LEU A 21 -4.07 6.87 11.43
CA LEU A 21 -3.61 7.68 10.29
C LEU A 21 -4.79 8.21 9.47
N LYS A 22 -5.89 7.46 9.37
CA LYS A 22 -7.13 7.94 8.74
C LYS A 22 -7.72 9.13 9.46
N ILE A 23 -7.72 9.12 10.80
CA ILE A 23 -8.21 10.24 11.60
C ILE A 23 -7.30 11.46 11.43
N LYS A 24 -5.98 11.26 11.46
CA LYS A 24 -5.00 12.37 11.34
C LYS A 24 -5.01 13.05 9.96
N TYR A 25 -5.08 12.26 8.89
CA TYR A 25 -4.93 12.79 7.53
C TYR A 25 -6.26 12.90 6.77
N GLY A 26 -7.35 12.33 7.27
CA GLY A 26 -8.66 12.34 6.60
C GLY A 26 -8.73 11.49 5.32
N VAL A 27 -7.67 10.74 4.99
CA VAL A 27 -7.56 9.96 3.75
C VAL A 27 -7.78 8.49 4.02
N LYS A 28 -8.57 7.81 3.17
CA LYS A 28 -8.88 6.38 3.32
C LYS A 28 -7.75 5.47 2.85
N SER A 29 -7.10 5.81 1.74
CA SER A 29 -6.05 5.01 1.11
C SER A 29 -4.92 5.87 0.56
N PHE A 30 -3.71 5.31 0.55
CA PHE A 30 -2.51 5.98 0.04
C PHE A 30 -1.71 5.01 -0.84
N PRO A 31 -1.09 5.47 -1.95
CA PRO A 31 -0.20 4.65 -2.75
C PRO A 31 1.01 4.18 -1.93
N VAL A 32 1.34 2.90 -2.05
CA VAL A 32 2.35 2.26 -1.20
C VAL A 32 3.76 2.69 -1.62
N ARG A 33 4.61 3.08 -0.67
CA ARG A 33 6.00 3.48 -0.94
C ARG A 33 7.03 2.62 -0.20
N LYS A 34 8.27 2.65 -0.70
CA LYS A 34 9.40 2.00 -0.03
C LYS A 34 9.69 2.69 1.30
N GLY A 35 9.90 1.91 2.36
CA GLY A 35 10.13 2.41 3.71
C GLY A 35 8.89 2.49 4.60
N ASP A 36 7.68 2.38 4.03
CA ASP A 36 6.44 2.36 4.81
C ASP A 36 6.32 1.05 5.61
N THR A 37 5.74 1.15 6.81
CA THR A 37 5.33 0.00 7.63
C THR A 37 3.89 -0.38 7.30
N VAL A 38 3.67 -1.63 6.94
CA VAL A 38 2.35 -2.14 6.59
C VAL A 38 2.05 -3.42 7.35
N ARG A 39 0.76 -3.65 7.60
CA ARG A 39 0.25 -4.90 8.18
C ARG A 39 -0.51 -5.67 7.11
N ILE A 40 -0.19 -6.95 6.98
CA ILE A 40 -0.86 -7.84 6.03
C ILE A 40 -2.21 -8.27 6.62
N LEU A 41 -3.30 -7.99 5.92
CA LEU A 41 -4.66 -8.32 6.39
C LEU A 41 -5.20 -9.64 5.84
N ARG A 42 -4.66 -10.12 4.71
CA ARG A 42 -5.18 -11.31 3.99
C ARG A 42 -4.01 -12.17 3.50
N GLY A 43 -4.26 -13.48 3.37
CA GLY A 43 -3.30 -14.47 2.87
C GLY A 43 -2.53 -15.20 3.98
N ALA A 44 -1.53 -16.00 3.58
CA ALA A 44 -0.76 -16.87 4.49
C ALA A 44 0.02 -16.12 5.58
N TYR A 45 0.35 -14.84 5.34
CA TYR A 45 1.08 -13.98 6.27
C TYR A 45 0.17 -12.95 6.97
N ALA A 46 -1.13 -13.22 7.06
CA ALA A 46 -2.07 -12.33 7.73
C ALA A 46 -1.67 -12.10 9.20
N GLY A 47 -1.70 -10.84 9.63
CA GLY A 47 -1.31 -10.42 10.98
C GLY A 47 0.14 -9.97 11.12
N VAL A 48 1.00 -10.26 10.14
CA VAL A 48 2.41 -9.82 10.16
C VAL A 48 2.53 -8.35 9.80
N GLU A 49 3.36 -7.64 10.56
CA GLU A 49 3.78 -6.27 10.27
C GLU A 49 5.19 -6.28 9.67
N GLY A 50 5.41 -5.44 8.65
CA GLY A 50 6.70 -5.40 7.97
C GLY A 50 6.94 -4.08 7.24
N LYS A 51 8.22 -3.80 7.00
CA LYS A 51 8.65 -2.66 6.18
C LYS A 51 8.75 -3.06 4.72
N ILE A 52 8.30 -2.17 3.84
CA ILE A 52 8.38 -2.41 2.39
C ILE A 52 9.79 -2.17 1.89
N ARG A 53 10.43 -3.24 1.39
CA ARG A 53 11.77 -3.19 0.78
C ARG A 53 11.74 -2.67 -0.66
N LYS A 54 10.79 -3.15 -1.46
CA LYS A 54 10.67 -2.81 -2.88
C LYS A 54 9.20 -2.86 -3.29
N VAL A 55 8.82 -1.95 -4.17
CA VAL A 55 7.53 -1.96 -4.87
C VAL A 55 7.85 -2.26 -6.33
N ASP A 56 7.29 -3.35 -6.84
CA ASP A 56 7.43 -3.75 -8.25
C ASP A 56 6.12 -3.45 -8.98
N LEU A 57 6.19 -2.54 -9.96
CA LEU A 57 5.06 -2.09 -10.78
C LEU A 57 5.10 -2.69 -12.20
N LYS A 58 5.87 -3.76 -12.43
CA LYS A 58 6.17 -4.31 -13.76
C LYS A 58 5.23 -5.45 -14.15
#